data_AF-A0A833LFC8-F1
#
_entry.id   AF-A0A833LFC8-F1
#
_cell.length_a   1.000
_cell.length_b   1.000
_cell.length_c   1.000
_cell.angle_alpha   90.00
_cell.angle_beta   90.00
_cell.angle_gamma   90.00
#
_symmetry.space_group_name_H-M   'P 1'
#
loop_
_entity.id
_entity.type
_entity.pdbx_description
1 polymer ?
#
loop_
_entity_poly.entity_id
_entity_poly.type
_entity_poly.pdbx_seq_one_letter_code
_entity_poly.pdbx_strand_id
1 'polypeptide(L)'
;SNVQFAVNPADGRMIVIEMNPRVSRSSALASKATGFPIAKVAARLAVGYTLDELENDITGGATPASFEPSIDYVVTKIPRFAFEKFPGADNRLTTSMKSVGEAMAIGRTFQESLQKALRSLETGLTGLNEIGIPGYVPGGDAHDNRNALRAAVAVATPQRLLYVAEAMRLGMSNADIHEACRIDMWFLEQMRGIVDAEARVREFGLPDSAAPLRGLKAMGFSDSRLADLAGVKPADVRKLRQSLGVRPVFKRIDTCAAEFASPTAYMYSTYEAPFAGAVADEARPSDRKKVVILGGGPNRIGQGIEFDYCCCHAAFALSDAGYETIMVNCNPETVSTDYDTSDRLYFEPLTLEDVLEILRAEQAAGTLVGVIVQFGGQTPLKLAEALERAGIPILG
;
A
#
# COMPACT_ATOMS: atom_id res chain seq x y z
N SER A 1 9.73 13.73 18.42
CA SER A 1 8.61 14.68 18.19
C SER A 1 8.28 14.68 16.71
N ASN A 2 7.15 15.28 16.29
CA ASN A 2 6.84 15.54 14.89
C ASN A 2 6.85 17.06 14.66
N VAL A 3 7.40 17.51 13.53
CA VAL A 3 7.45 18.94 13.15
C VAL A 3 6.85 19.08 11.76
N GLN A 4 6.01 20.10 11.56
CA GLN A 4 5.34 20.36 10.29
C GLN A 4 5.84 21.67 9.67
N PHE A 5 5.98 21.67 8.35
CA PHE A 5 6.44 22.82 7.57
C PHE A 5 5.51 23.06 6.37
N ALA A 6 5.43 24.32 5.93
CA ALA A 6 4.98 24.70 4.60
C ALA A 6 6.16 25.24 3.81
N VAL A 7 6.32 24.79 2.56
CA VAL A 7 7.38 25.25 1.66
C VAL A 7 6.72 25.88 0.44
N ASN A 8 7.10 27.12 0.11
CA ASN A 8 6.66 27.76 -1.11
C ASN A 8 7.44 27.17 -2.31
N PRO A 9 6.76 26.53 -3.29
CA PRO A 9 7.44 25.89 -4.41
C PRO A 9 8.17 26.88 -5.34
N ALA A 10 7.80 28.16 -5.33
CA ALA A 10 8.40 29.15 -6.21
C ALA A 10 9.81 29.59 -5.79
N ASP A 11 10.12 29.60 -4.49
CA ASP A 11 11.34 30.19 -3.95
C ASP A 11 11.98 29.37 -2.80
N GLY A 12 11.36 28.26 -2.40
CA GLY A 12 11.85 27.42 -1.30
C GLY A 12 11.63 28.02 0.09
N ARG A 13 10.88 29.13 0.23
CA ARG A 13 10.59 29.73 1.54
C ARG A 13 9.89 28.71 2.44
N MET A 14 10.53 28.38 3.56
CA MET A 14 10.04 27.43 4.55
C MET A 14 9.43 28.17 5.75
N ILE A 15 8.26 27.71 6.20
CA ILE A 15 7.55 28.20 7.37
C ILE A 15 7.25 27.01 8.29
N VAL A 16 7.62 27.13 9.57
CA VAL A 16 7.22 26.16 10.60
C VAL A 16 5.74 26.37 10.91
N ILE A 17 4.96 25.29 10.87
CA ILE A 17 3.52 25.32 11.15
C ILE A 17 3.25 24.97 12.61
N GLU A 18 3.67 23.79 13.05
CA GLU A 18 3.52 23.32 14.42
C GLU A 18 4.58 22.27 14.78
N MET A 19 4.65 21.96 16.07
CA MET A 19 5.38 20.81 16.58
C MET A 19 4.50 20.02 17.56
N ASN A 20 4.57 18.69 17.48
CA ASN A 20 3.88 17.78 18.36
C ASN A 20 4.93 17.08 19.25
N PRO A 21 5.03 17.42 20.55
CA PRO A 21 6.08 16.92 21.45
C PRO A 21 5.75 15.51 22.00
N ARG A 22 5.29 14.62 21.12
CA ARG A 22 4.89 13.25 21.44
C ARG A 22 4.96 12.36 20.20
N VAL A 23 4.72 11.07 20.38
CA VAL A 23 4.37 10.17 19.27
C VAL A 23 3.04 10.59 18.63
N SER A 24 2.87 10.27 17.36
CA SER A 24 1.77 10.71 16.52
C SER A 24 1.43 9.63 15.48
N ARG A 25 0.30 9.79 14.79
CA ARG A 25 -0.01 8.97 13.61
C ARG A 25 1.12 9.01 12.57
N SER A 26 1.78 10.15 12.43
CA SER A 26 2.93 10.31 11.54
C SER A 26 4.18 9.59 12.03
N SER A 27 4.41 9.46 13.34
CA SER A 27 5.53 8.65 13.84
C SER A 27 5.23 7.15 13.70
N ALA A 28 3.99 6.70 13.87
CA ALA A 28 3.60 5.32 13.57
C ALA A 28 3.85 5.00 12.09
N LEU A 29 3.33 5.84 11.19
CA LEU A 29 3.58 5.76 9.75
C LEU A 29 5.08 5.74 9.42
N ALA A 30 5.87 6.66 9.99
CA ALA A 30 7.31 6.71 9.75
C ALA A 30 8.03 5.46 10.27
N SER A 31 7.59 4.91 11.40
CA SER A 31 8.17 3.67 11.95
C SER A 31 7.93 2.49 11.02
N LYS A 32 6.73 2.38 10.46
CA LYS A 32 6.39 1.34 9.47
C LYS A 32 7.09 1.58 8.13
N ALA A 33 7.18 2.83 7.68
CA ALA A 33 7.82 3.18 6.42
C ALA A 33 9.32 2.90 6.43
N THR A 34 10.01 3.17 7.53
CA THR A 34 11.46 3.03 7.63
C THR A 34 11.91 1.73 8.26
N GLY A 35 11.05 1.11 9.07
CA GLY A 35 11.41 0.02 9.97
C GLY A 35 12.02 0.49 11.31
N PHE A 36 12.23 1.79 11.51
CA PHE A 36 12.81 2.31 12.75
C PHE A 36 11.72 2.46 13.85
N PRO A 37 11.81 1.78 15.01
CA PRO A 37 10.72 1.75 15.99
C PRO A 37 10.74 2.98 16.91
N ILE A 38 10.24 4.12 16.42
CA ILE A 38 10.32 5.43 17.09
C ILE A 38 9.81 5.39 18.53
N ALA A 39 8.68 4.74 18.78
CA ALA A 39 8.09 4.66 20.13
C ALA A 39 8.96 3.84 21.09
N LYS A 40 9.51 2.70 20.64
CA LYS A 40 10.38 1.81 21.42
C LYS A 40 11.69 2.51 21.80
N VAL A 41 12.30 3.20 20.84
CA VAL A 41 13.51 4.00 21.05
C VAL A 41 13.22 5.18 21.99
N ALA A 42 12.16 5.95 21.74
CA ALA A 42 11.79 7.09 22.58
C ALA A 42 11.53 6.71 24.05
N ALA A 43 10.93 5.54 24.30
CA ALA A 43 10.73 5.03 25.66
C ALA A 43 12.05 4.75 26.39
N ARG A 44 13.06 4.21 25.69
CA ARG A 44 14.40 4.00 26.27
C ARG A 44 15.13 5.32 26.53
N LEU A 45 15.04 6.28 25.62
CA LEU A 45 15.62 7.63 25.83
C LEU A 45 15.01 8.30 27.08
N ALA A 46 13.71 8.10 27.34
CA ALA A 46 13.03 8.69 28.48
C ALA A 46 13.57 8.21 29.84
N VAL A 47 14.26 7.07 29.89
CA VAL A 47 14.88 6.52 31.11
C VAL A 47 16.41 6.69 31.13
N GLY A 48 16.95 7.53 30.25
CA GLY A 48 18.35 8.00 30.32
C GLY A 48 19.29 7.43 29.26
N TYR A 49 18.83 6.53 28.38
CA TYR A 49 19.66 6.03 27.28
C TYR A 49 19.95 7.12 26.23
N THR A 50 21.10 7.01 25.57
CA THR A 50 21.43 7.77 24.36
C THR A 50 21.25 6.91 23.11
N LEU A 51 21.15 7.53 21.92
CA LEU A 51 20.89 6.79 20.67
C LEU A 51 22.01 5.82 20.29
N ASP A 52 23.27 6.16 20.63
CA ASP A 52 24.46 5.34 20.40
C ASP A 52 24.58 4.13 21.34
N GLU A 53 23.84 4.12 22.45
CA GLU A 53 23.73 2.97 23.37
C GLU A 53 22.67 1.95 22.93
N LEU A 54 21.83 2.31 21.95
CA LEU A 54 20.72 1.48 21.50
C LEU A 54 21.07 0.80 20.18
N GLU A 55 20.75 -0.48 20.08
CA GLU A 55 20.90 -1.27 18.86
C GLU A 55 19.73 -1.04 17.89
N ASN A 56 20.01 -1.13 16.58
CA ASN A 56 19.00 -1.12 15.53
C ASN A 56 18.40 -2.52 15.32
N ASP A 57 17.17 -2.70 15.81
CA ASP A 57 16.41 -3.96 15.80
C ASP A 57 16.45 -4.70 14.45
N ILE A 58 16.21 -4.00 13.35
CA ILE A 58 16.04 -4.64 12.03
C ILE A 58 17.35 -5.17 11.44
N THR A 59 18.47 -4.53 11.75
CA THR A 59 19.81 -5.00 11.33
C THR A 59 20.39 -6.06 12.28
N GLY A 60 19.59 -6.55 13.24
CA GLY A 60 20.06 -7.50 14.26
C GLY A 60 21.12 -6.93 15.18
N GLY A 61 21.07 -5.61 15.45
CA GLY A 61 22.04 -4.91 16.29
C GLY A 61 23.40 -4.63 15.64
N ALA A 62 23.53 -4.84 14.32
CA ALA A 62 24.76 -4.53 13.60
C ALA A 62 25.07 -3.01 13.55
N THR A 63 24.05 -2.16 13.63
CA THR A 63 24.19 -0.70 13.67
C THR A 63 23.52 -0.11 14.91
N PRO A 64 23.95 1.07 15.39
CA PRO A 64 23.28 1.76 16.50
C PRO A 64 21.97 2.41 16.03
N ALA A 65 21.13 2.90 16.95
CA ALA A 65 19.95 3.69 16.66
C ALA A 65 20.26 5.16 16.32
N SER A 66 21.53 5.57 16.43
CA SER A 66 22.05 6.91 16.10
C SER A 66 22.35 7.09 14.60
N PHE A 67 21.35 6.89 13.75
CA PHE A 67 21.45 7.06 12.30
C PHE A 67 20.16 7.66 11.72
N GLU A 68 20.22 8.09 10.47
CA GLU A 68 19.04 8.45 9.69
C GLU A 68 18.73 7.31 8.72
N PRO A 69 17.52 6.71 8.77
CA PRO A 69 17.18 5.64 7.85
C PRO A 69 17.23 6.07 6.39
N SER A 70 17.78 5.19 5.56
CA SER A 70 17.71 5.29 4.10
C SER A 70 16.77 4.21 3.58
N ILE A 71 15.89 4.59 2.65
CA ILE A 71 14.93 3.67 2.03
C ILE A 71 15.16 3.66 0.52
N ASP A 72 15.07 2.49 -0.09
CA ASP A 72 15.23 2.28 -1.53
C ASP A 72 13.88 2.02 -2.22
N TYR A 73 12.80 2.48 -1.60
CA TYR A 73 11.41 2.35 -2.04
C TYR A 73 10.60 3.60 -1.70
N VAL A 74 9.37 3.66 -2.23
CA VAL A 74 8.39 4.72 -1.99
C VAL A 74 7.24 4.19 -1.14
N VAL A 75 6.91 4.92 -0.08
CA VAL A 75 5.76 4.63 0.79
C VAL A 75 4.63 5.62 0.51
N THR A 76 3.43 5.10 0.25
CA THR A 76 2.23 5.91 0.01
C THR A 76 1.21 5.60 1.09
N LYS A 77 0.67 6.65 1.73
CA LYS A 77 -0.43 6.53 2.68
C LYS A 77 -1.67 7.25 2.13
N ILE A 78 -2.82 6.57 2.16
CA ILE A 78 -4.10 7.16 1.76
C ILE A 78 -5.12 7.04 2.91
N PRO A 79 -5.76 8.15 3.32
CA PRO A 79 -6.78 8.11 4.37
C PRO A 79 -8.06 7.39 3.93
N ARG A 80 -8.67 6.66 4.85
CA ARG A 80 -10.00 6.03 4.70
C ARG A 80 -11.07 6.93 5.32
N PHE A 81 -12.14 7.20 4.57
CA PHE A 81 -13.29 7.99 5.02
C PHE A 81 -14.55 7.14 5.06
N ALA A 82 -15.60 7.54 5.80
CA ALA A 82 -16.87 6.80 5.88
C ALA A 82 -18.11 7.72 5.74
N PHE A 83 -18.06 8.69 4.82
CA PHE A 83 -19.14 9.67 4.63
C PHE A 83 -20.47 9.05 4.23
N GLU A 84 -20.47 7.85 3.65
CA GLU A 84 -21.69 7.07 3.37
C GLU A 84 -22.54 6.80 4.61
N LYS A 85 -21.93 6.85 5.81
CA LYS A 85 -22.64 6.71 7.10
C LYS A 85 -23.19 8.03 7.65
N PHE A 86 -22.88 9.16 7.01
CA PHE A 86 -23.22 10.50 7.46
C PHE A 86 -23.73 11.35 6.28
N PRO A 87 -24.93 11.07 5.72
CA PRO A 87 -25.41 11.69 4.49
C PRO A 87 -25.59 13.22 4.59
N GLY A 88 -25.80 13.76 5.79
CA GLY A 88 -25.88 15.21 6.02
C GLY A 88 -24.52 15.90 6.23
N ALA A 89 -23.42 15.16 6.27
CA ALA A 89 -22.11 15.71 6.52
C ALA A 89 -21.47 16.25 5.24
N ASP A 90 -20.84 17.42 5.34
CA ASP A 90 -20.01 17.98 4.27
C ASP A 90 -18.74 17.13 4.08
N ASN A 91 -18.60 16.53 2.90
CA ASN A 91 -17.48 15.65 2.55
C ASN A 91 -16.21 16.40 2.11
N ARG A 92 -16.23 17.74 2.07
CA ARG A 92 -15.04 18.54 1.74
C ARG A 92 -13.97 18.38 2.82
N LEU A 93 -12.75 18.15 2.36
CA LEU A 93 -11.56 18.02 3.20
C LEU A 93 -11.06 19.42 3.57
N THR A 94 -10.72 19.59 4.84
CA THR A 94 -10.25 20.84 5.43
C THR A 94 -9.13 20.53 6.44
N THR A 95 -8.66 21.53 7.17
CA THR A 95 -7.63 21.38 8.20
C THR A 95 -8.09 20.50 9.38
N SER A 96 -9.40 20.39 9.60
CA SER A 96 -9.99 19.44 10.55
C SER A 96 -10.16 18.05 9.94
N MET A 97 -9.65 17.02 10.63
CA MET A 97 -9.66 15.64 10.16
C MET A 97 -11.08 15.04 10.17
N LYS A 98 -11.39 14.30 9.10
CA LYS A 98 -12.64 13.54 8.93
C LYS A 98 -12.43 12.07 8.55
N SER A 99 -11.19 11.63 8.39
CA SER A 99 -10.84 10.23 8.07
C SER A 99 -10.99 9.34 9.31
N VAL A 100 -11.39 8.10 9.10
CA VAL A 100 -11.64 7.09 10.14
C VAL A 100 -10.53 6.04 10.23
N GLY A 101 -9.56 6.07 9.32
CA GLY A 101 -8.38 5.20 9.29
C GLY A 101 -7.48 5.55 8.11
N GLU A 102 -6.52 4.68 7.82
CA GLU A 102 -5.56 4.85 6.73
C GLU A 102 -5.01 3.52 6.23
N ALA A 103 -4.71 3.46 4.94
CA ALA A 103 -3.95 2.38 4.32
C ALA A 103 -2.56 2.90 3.95
N MET A 104 -1.56 2.05 4.10
CA MET A 104 -0.20 2.30 3.62
C MET A 104 0.17 1.23 2.59
N ALA A 105 1.00 1.59 1.63
CA ALA A 105 1.62 0.63 0.72
C ALA A 105 3.05 1.05 0.37
N ILE A 106 3.81 0.07 -0.10
CA ILE A 106 5.22 0.21 -0.44
C ILE A 106 5.43 -0.31 -1.86
N GLY A 107 6.17 0.42 -2.67
CA GLY A 107 6.57 0.01 -4.03
C GLY A 107 7.92 0.62 -4.40
N ARG A 108 8.62 0.04 -5.37
CA ARG A 108 9.91 0.55 -5.86
C ARG A 108 9.78 1.84 -6.66
N THR A 109 8.56 2.16 -7.09
CA THR A 109 8.21 3.40 -7.78
C THR A 109 6.99 4.04 -7.12
N PHE A 110 6.80 5.35 -7.32
CA PHE A 110 5.60 6.03 -6.85
C PHE A 110 4.32 5.44 -7.47
N GLN A 111 4.35 5.11 -8.76
CA GLN A 111 3.20 4.53 -9.44
C GLN A 111 2.79 3.20 -8.78
N GLU A 112 3.78 2.33 -8.51
CA GLU A 112 3.54 1.06 -7.83
C GLU A 112 2.95 1.25 -6.43
N SER A 113 3.59 2.10 -5.64
CA SER A 113 3.19 2.42 -4.27
C SER A 113 1.77 3.02 -4.22
N LEU A 114 1.45 3.95 -5.13
CA LEU A 114 0.14 4.58 -5.22
C LEU A 114 -0.96 3.58 -5.58
N GLN A 115 -0.75 2.77 -6.62
CA GLN A 115 -1.78 1.81 -7.06
C GLN A 115 -2.00 0.70 -6.03
N LYS A 116 -0.95 0.29 -5.30
CA LYS A 116 -1.09 -0.59 -4.13
C LYS A 116 -1.91 0.07 -3.03
N ALA A 117 -1.61 1.31 -2.67
CA ALA A 117 -2.34 2.03 -1.62
C ALA A 117 -3.83 2.19 -1.97
N LEU A 118 -4.16 2.47 -3.24
CA LEU A 118 -5.55 2.59 -3.71
C LEU A 118 -6.33 1.28 -3.53
N ARG A 119 -5.76 0.14 -3.94
CA ARG A 119 -6.42 -1.16 -3.77
C ARG A 119 -6.42 -1.69 -2.34
N SER A 120 -5.57 -1.14 -1.46
CA SER A 120 -5.61 -1.41 -0.01
C SER A 120 -6.74 -0.67 0.73
N LEU A 121 -7.47 0.27 0.11
CA LEU A 121 -8.45 1.10 0.82
C LEU A 121 -9.74 0.38 1.24
N GLU A 122 -9.96 -0.85 0.79
CA GLU A 122 -11.17 -1.61 1.08
C GLU A 122 -12.46 -0.86 0.66
N THR A 123 -12.38 -0.12 -0.44
CA THR A 123 -13.49 0.61 -1.08
C THR A 123 -13.90 0.01 -2.43
N GLY A 124 -13.27 -1.09 -2.83
CA GLY A 124 -13.49 -1.73 -4.14
C GLY A 124 -12.66 -1.15 -5.29
N LEU A 125 -11.71 -0.26 -4.99
CA LEU A 125 -10.78 0.24 -5.99
C LEU A 125 -9.78 -0.84 -6.41
N THR A 126 -9.51 -0.89 -7.71
CA THR A 126 -8.51 -1.77 -8.33
C THR A 126 -7.29 -0.98 -8.82
N GLY A 127 -7.36 0.36 -8.77
CA GLY A 127 -6.32 1.31 -9.16
C GLY A 127 -6.92 2.72 -9.22
N LEU A 128 -6.56 3.49 -10.24
CA LEU A 128 -7.22 4.77 -10.56
C LEU A 128 -8.55 4.54 -11.28
N ASN A 129 -9.54 3.92 -10.63
CA ASN A 129 -10.83 3.61 -11.28
C ASN A 129 -11.50 4.86 -11.90
N GLU A 130 -12.18 4.68 -13.02
CA GLU A 130 -13.02 5.71 -13.64
C GLU A 130 -14.20 6.04 -12.73
N ILE A 131 -14.50 7.34 -12.65
CA ILE A 131 -15.68 7.87 -11.97
C ILE A 131 -16.26 9.00 -12.80
N GLY A 132 -17.57 9.25 -12.72
CA GLY A 132 -18.17 10.39 -13.40
C GLY A 132 -17.73 11.72 -12.80
N ILE A 133 -17.49 12.74 -13.63
CA ILE A 133 -17.25 14.12 -13.18
C ILE A 133 -18.62 14.80 -13.00
N PRO A 134 -18.95 15.31 -11.80
CA PRO A 134 -20.20 16.05 -11.58
C PRO A 134 -20.32 17.26 -12.54
N GLY A 135 -21.42 17.33 -13.28
CA GLY A 135 -21.69 18.40 -14.24
C GLY A 135 -21.05 18.23 -15.61
N TYR A 136 -20.24 17.19 -15.82
CA TYR A 136 -19.72 16.87 -17.16
C TYR A 136 -20.76 16.11 -17.98
N VAL A 137 -20.99 16.55 -19.22
CA VAL A 137 -21.93 15.92 -20.17
C VAL A 137 -21.16 15.55 -21.45
N PRO A 138 -21.02 14.25 -21.77
CA PRO A 138 -20.38 13.81 -23.01
C PRO A 138 -21.06 14.44 -24.24
N GLY A 139 -20.27 15.09 -25.11
CA GLY A 139 -20.79 15.81 -26.28
C GLY A 139 -21.56 17.10 -25.98
N GLY A 140 -21.62 17.52 -24.71
CA GLY A 140 -22.18 18.79 -24.28
C GLY A 140 -21.26 19.99 -24.58
N ASP A 141 -21.66 21.16 -24.08
CA ASP A 141 -20.91 22.40 -24.28
C ASP A 141 -19.47 22.32 -23.72
N ALA A 142 -18.51 22.77 -24.53
CA ALA A 142 -17.08 22.64 -24.20
C ALA A 142 -16.64 23.57 -23.04
N HIS A 143 -17.29 24.72 -22.89
CA HIS A 143 -17.00 25.65 -21.79
C HIS A 143 -17.53 25.10 -20.47
N ASP A 144 -18.77 24.61 -20.45
CA ASP A 144 -19.40 24.01 -19.27
C ASP A 144 -18.63 22.77 -18.80
N ASN A 145 -18.26 21.89 -19.72
CA ASN A 145 -17.46 20.70 -19.41
C ASN A 145 -16.09 21.06 -18.82
N ARG A 146 -15.43 22.09 -19.34
CA ARG A 146 -14.15 22.57 -18.79
C ARG A 146 -14.32 23.10 -17.36
N ASN A 147 -15.41 23.82 -17.09
CA ASN A 147 -15.73 24.32 -15.76
C ASN A 147 -16.03 23.17 -14.77
N ALA A 148 -16.76 22.14 -15.21
CA ALA A 148 -17.04 20.94 -14.41
C ALA A 148 -15.76 20.20 -14.01
N LEU A 149 -14.84 19.98 -14.96
CA LEU A 149 -13.54 19.37 -14.71
C LEU A 149 -12.73 20.17 -13.67
N ARG A 150 -12.62 21.49 -13.87
CA ARG A 150 -11.89 22.36 -12.96
C ARG A 150 -12.48 22.35 -11.55
N ALA A 151 -13.81 22.38 -11.45
CA ALA A 151 -14.51 22.34 -10.16
C ALA A 151 -14.26 21.02 -9.41
N ALA A 152 -14.36 19.88 -10.10
CA ALA A 152 -14.15 18.56 -9.49
C ALA A 152 -12.71 18.38 -8.97
N VAL A 153 -11.72 18.91 -9.69
CA VAL A 153 -10.31 18.86 -9.30
C VAL A 153 -9.98 19.86 -8.18
N ALA A 154 -10.55 21.07 -8.23
CA ALA A 154 -10.25 22.13 -7.26
C ALA A 154 -10.74 21.81 -5.84
N VAL A 155 -11.89 21.14 -5.72
CA VAL A 155 -12.49 20.82 -4.41
C VAL A 155 -11.82 19.57 -3.82
N ALA A 156 -11.17 19.75 -2.67
CA ALA A 156 -10.61 18.62 -1.92
C ALA A 156 -11.74 17.73 -1.37
N THR A 157 -11.92 16.56 -1.96
CA THR A 157 -12.84 15.50 -1.51
C THR A 157 -12.08 14.18 -1.44
N PRO A 158 -12.62 13.14 -0.77
CA PRO A 158 -12.03 11.80 -0.78
C PRO A 158 -11.81 11.24 -2.19
N GLN A 159 -12.63 11.65 -3.16
CA GLN A 159 -12.56 11.19 -4.56
C GLN A 159 -11.64 12.05 -5.43
N ARG A 160 -11.07 13.15 -4.92
CA ARG A 160 -10.31 14.12 -5.74
C ARG A 160 -9.21 13.47 -6.57
N LEU A 161 -8.50 12.47 -6.04
CA LEU A 161 -7.44 11.80 -6.80
C LEU A 161 -7.98 11.04 -8.04
N LEU A 162 -9.17 10.45 -7.92
CA LEU A 162 -9.85 9.81 -9.03
C LEU A 162 -10.40 10.85 -10.02
N TYR A 163 -10.90 12.00 -9.53
CA TYR A 163 -11.28 13.12 -10.41
C TYR A 163 -10.09 13.69 -11.18
N VAL A 164 -8.91 13.74 -10.56
CA VAL A 164 -7.67 14.11 -11.26
C VAL A 164 -7.42 13.12 -12.40
N ALA A 165 -7.40 11.81 -12.13
CA ALA A 165 -7.20 10.80 -13.17
C ALA A 165 -8.27 10.86 -14.28
N GLU A 166 -9.54 11.12 -13.92
CA GLU A 166 -10.60 11.27 -14.91
C GLU A 166 -10.44 12.53 -15.75
N ALA A 167 -10.06 13.65 -15.14
CA ALA A 167 -9.76 14.88 -15.87
C ALA A 167 -8.58 14.68 -16.82
N MET A 168 -7.59 13.86 -16.44
CA MET A 168 -6.51 13.46 -17.33
C MET A 168 -7.03 12.70 -18.56
N ARG A 169 -7.93 11.72 -18.37
CA ARG A 169 -8.57 10.96 -19.47
C ARG A 169 -9.39 11.86 -20.39
N LEU A 170 -10.01 12.89 -19.84
CA LEU A 170 -10.84 13.87 -20.55
C LEU A 170 -10.02 15.03 -21.15
N GLY A 171 -8.68 14.91 -21.19
CA GLY A 171 -7.80 15.82 -21.91
C GLY A 171 -7.38 17.07 -21.15
N MET A 172 -7.68 17.21 -19.86
CA MET A 172 -7.19 18.32 -19.04
C MET A 172 -5.67 18.21 -18.86
N SER A 173 -4.93 19.31 -19.07
CA SER A 173 -3.47 19.31 -18.98
C SER A 173 -2.99 19.22 -17.53
N ASN A 174 -1.75 18.71 -17.31
CA ASN A 174 -1.16 18.70 -15.97
C ASN A 174 -1.03 20.11 -15.38
N ALA A 175 -0.74 21.12 -16.22
CA ALA A 175 -0.65 22.52 -15.80
C ALA A 175 -2.00 23.05 -15.29
N ASP A 176 -3.10 22.77 -16.00
CA ASP A 176 -4.44 23.18 -15.57
C ASP A 176 -4.87 22.46 -14.29
N ILE A 177 -4.53 21.17 -14.15
CA ILE A 177 -4.80 20.39 -12.94
C ILE A 177 -4.00 20.97 -11.76
N HIS A 178 -2.71 21.23 -11.94
CA HIS A 178 -1.85 21.85 -10.93
C HIS A 178 -2.40 23.21 -10.50
N GLU A 179 -2.78 24.06 -11.45
CA GLU A 179 -3.36 25.37 -11.16
C GLU A 179 -4.66 25.26 -10.35
N ALA A 180 -5.47 24.23 -10.61
CA ALA A 180 -6.74 24.00 -9.92
C ALA A 180 -6.58 23.46 -8.48
N CYS A 181 -5.64 22.54 -8.23
CA CYS A 181 -5.57 21.82 -6.95
C CYS A 181 -4.24 21.89 -6.21
N ARG A 182 -3.20 22.48 -6.82
CA ARG A 182 -1.84 22.64 -6.28
C ARG A 182 -1.12 21.32 -5.95
N ILE A 183 -1.59 20.18 -6.46
CA ILE A 183 -0.82 18.93 -6.45
C ILE A 183 0.42 19.16 -7.32
N ASP A 184 1.60 18.83 -6.78
CA ASP A 184 2.87 19.06 -7.46
C ASP A 184 2.92 18.36 -8.83
N MET A 185 3.55 19.03 -9.80
CA MET A 185 3.66 18.56 -11.18
C MET A 185 4.29 17.17 -11.28
N TRP A 186 5.24 16.85 -10.40
CA TRP A 186 5.88 15.53 -10.39
C TRP A 186 4.85 14.41 -10.16
N PHE A 187 3.94 14.56 -9.18
CA PHE A 187 2.89 13.56 -8.95
C PHE A 187 1.93 13.47 -10.13
N LEU A 188 1.59 14.60 -10.74
CA LEU A 188 0.70 14.65 -11.91
C LEU A 188 1.31 13.96 -13.12
N GLU A 189 2.62 14.08 -13.34
CA GLU A 189 3.35 13.36 -14.39
C GLU A 189 3.34 11.86 -14.14
N GLN A 190 3.55 11.41 -12.90
CA GLN A 190 3.48 9.98 -12.59
C GLN A 190 2.06 9.42 -12.78
N MET A 191 1.04 10.15 -12.33
CA MET A 191 -0.37 9.77 -12.56
C MET A 191 -0.72 9.76 -14.04
N ARG A 192 -0.21 10.73 -14.82
CA ARG A 192 -0.36 10.76 -16.28
C ARG A 192 0.21 9.50 -16.92
N GLY A 193 1.41 9.08 -16.51
CA GLY A 193 2.02 7.84 -17.00
C GLY A 193 1.14 6.62 -16.75
N ILE A 194 0.44 6.54 -15.60
CA ILE A 194 -0.54 5.48 -15.35
C ILE A 194 -1.71 5.58 -16.34
N VAL A 195 -2.33 6.75 -16.47
CA VAL A 195 -3.48 6.97 -17.37
C VAL A 195 -3.14 6.67 -18.84
N ASP A 196 -1.94 7.05 -19.29
CA ASP A 196 -1.47 6.77 -20.65
C ASP A 196 -1.26 5.26 -20.87
N ALA A 197 -0.74 4.54 -19.86
CA ALA A 197 -0.65 3.09 -19.91
C ALA A 197 -2.02 2.41 -19.92
N GLU A 198 -3.01 2.95 -19.20
CA GLU A 198 -4.40 2.47 -19.28
C GLU A 198 -4.97 2.61 -20.68
N ALA A 199 -4.75 3.76 -21.33
CA ALA A 199 -5.19 4.00 -22.70
C ALA A 199 -4.57 2.99 -23.67
N ARG A 200 -3.27 2.69 -23.53
CA ARG A 200 -2.59 1.67 -24.35
C ARG A 200 -3.17 0.27 -24.14
N VAL A 201 -3.47 -0.12 -22.90
CA VAL A 201 -4.10 -1.44 -22.63
C VAL A 201 -5.51 -1.52 -23.21
N ARG A 202 -6.28 -0.42 -23.17
CA ARG A 202 -7.62 -0.36 -23.80
C ARG A 202 -7.55 -0.47 -25.32
N GLU A 203 -6.57 0.18 -25.94
CA GLU A 203 -6.41 0.21 -27.41
C GLU A 203 -5.85 -1.11 -27.96
N PHE A 204 -4.81 -1.65 -27.32
CA PHE A 204 -4.04 -2.78 -27.85
C PHE A 204 -4.27 -4.10 -27.10
N GLY A 205 -5.00 -4.09 -25.99
CA GLY A 205 -5.16 -5.25 -25.11
C GLY A 205 -3.96 -5.48 -24.20
N LEU A 206 -3.91 -6.66 -23.59
CA LEU A 206 -2.81 -7.07 -22.71
C LEU A 206 -1.57 -7.45 -23.53
N PRO A 207 -0.36 -7.08 -23.07
CA PRO A 207 0.86 -7.58 -23.68
C PRO A 207 0.96 -9.10 -23.58
N ASP A 208 1.45 -9.73 -24.66
CA ASP A 208 1.61 -11.18 -24.80
C ASP A 208 3.00 -11.71 -24.37
N SER A 209 3.89 -10.82 -23.95
CA SER A 209 5.26 -11.13 -23.56
C SER A 209 5.62 -10.61 -22.18
N ALA A 210 6.58 -11.29 -21.54
CA ALA A 210 6.88 -11.09 -20.12
C ALA A 210 7.38 -9.67 -19.78
N ALA A 211 8.22 -9.07 -20.62
CA ALA A 211 8.81 -7.76 -20.35
C ALA A 211 7.79 -6.62 -20.31
N PRO A 212 6.95 -6.39 -21.35
CA PRO A 212 5.94 -5.33 -21.31
C PRO A 212 4.84 -5.58 -20.26
N LEU A 213 4.43 -6.83 -20.04
CA LEU A 213 3.47 -7.14 -18.98
C LEU A 213 4.06 -6.85 -17.60
N ARG A 214 5.32 -7.22 -17.37
CA ARG A 214 6.04 -6.85 -16.14
C ARG A 214 6.17 -5.33 -15.99
N GLY A 215 6.37 -4.60 -17.08
CA GLY A 215 6.36 -3.14 -17.07
C GLY A 215 5.05 -2.57 -16.50
N LEU A 216 3.90 -3.08 -16.93
CA LEU A 216 2.59 -2.69 -16.35
C LEU A 216 2.51 -3.07 -14.87
N LYS A 217 2.93 -4.28 -14.50
CA LYS A 217 2.91 -4.72 -13.10
C LYS A 217 3.84 -3.87 -12.20
N ALA A 218 4.98 -3.44 -12.71
CA ALA A 218 5.94 -2.55 -12.03
C ALA A 218 5.45 -1.10 -11.88
N MET A 219 4.40 -0.72 -12.62
CA MET A 219 3.64 0.51 -12.37
C MET A 219 2.56 0.32 -11.30
N GLY A 220 2.39 -0.90 -10.76
CA GLY A 220 1.41 -1.25 -9.72
C GLY A 220 0.04 -1.68 -10.20
N PHE A 221 -0.17 -1.88 -11.51
CA PHE A 221 -1.47 -2.32 -12.02
C PHE A 221 -1.88 -3.67 -11.43
N SER A 222 -3.06 -3.75 -10.82
CA SER A 222 -3.63 -5.02 -10.39
C SER A 222 -4.12 -5.85 -11.58
N ASP A 223 -4.17 -7.17 -11.40
CA ASP A 223 -4.76 -8.10 -12.37
C ASP A 223 -6.23 -7.70 -12.64
N SER A 224 -6.96 -7.21 -11.62
CA SER A 224 -8.33 -6.71 -11.77
C SER A 224 -8.40 -5.44 -12.62
N ARG A 225 -7.50 -4.47 -12.40
CA ARG A 225 -7.50 -3.24 -13.20
C ARG A 225 -7.17 -3.51 -14.66
N LEU A 226 -6.17 -4.36 -14.92
CA LEU A 226 -5.82 -4.79 -16.27
C LEU A 226 -6.97 -5.54 -16.95
N ALA A 227 -7.70 -6.36 -16.18
CA ALA A 227 -8.88 -7.08 -16.67
C ALA A 227 -10.00 -6.12 -17.10
N ASP A 228 -10.30 -5.11 -16.28
CA ASP A 228 -11.30 -4.09 -16.59
C ASP A 228 -10.94 -3.32 -17.87
N LEU A 229 -9.66 -2.96 -18.03
CA LEU A 229 -9.16 -2.21 -19.18
C LEU A 229 -9.17 -3.02 -20.48
N ALA A 230 -8.84 -4.31 -20.40
CA ALA A 230 -8.76 -5.20 -21.56
C ALA A 230 -10.08 -5.95 -21.85
N GLY A 231 -11.12 -5.79 -21.02
CA GLY A 231 -12.40 -6.47 -21.19
C GLY A 231 -12.34 -7.99 -20.97
N VAL A 232 -11.47 -8.46 -20.07
CA VAL A 232 -11.29 -9.88 -19.73
C VAL A 232 -11.56 -10.13 -18.24
N LYS A 233 -11.44 -11.37 -17.75
CA LYS A 233 -11.58 -11.65 -16.31
C LYS A 233 -10.24 -11.49 -15.58
N PRO A 234 -10.23 -11.07 -14.30
CA PRO A 234 -9.00 -11.00 -13.50
C PRO A 234 -8.23 -12.33 -13.44
N ALA A 235 -8.94 -13.47 -13.46
CA ALA A 235 -8.34 -14.79 -13.50
C ALA A 235 -7.56 -15.06 -14.81
N ASP A 236 -7.99 -14.49 -15.94
CA ASP A 236 -7.33 -14.65 -17.24
C ASP A 236 -6.02 -13.84 -17.27
N VAL A 237 -6.03 -12.60 -16.73
CA VAL A 237 -4.82 -11.78 -16.55
C VAL A 237 -3.82 -12.51 -15.68
N ARG A 238 -4.28 -13.05 -14.55
CA ARG A 238 -3.44 -13.86 -13.66
C ARG A 238 -2.84 -15.05 -14.41
N LYS A 239 -3.66 -15.84 -15.12
CA LYS A 239 -3.20 -17.01 -15.87
C LYS A 239 -2.14 -16.63 -16.91
N LEU A 240 -2.36 -15.56 -17.68
CA LEU A 240 -1.39 -15.04 -18.65
C LEU A 240 -0.08 -14.63 -17.99
N ARG A 241 -0.18 -13.84 -16.92
CA ARG A 241 0.96 -13.36 -16.14
C ARG A 241 1.80 -14.54 -15.62
N GLN A 242 1.14 -15.58 -15.11
CA GLN A 242 1.78 -16.79 -14.61
C GLN A 242 2.43 -17.63 -15.71
N SER A 243 1.78 -17.79 -16.88
CA SER A 243 2.37 -18.51 -18.01
C SER A 243 3.60 -17.83 -18.59
N LEU A 244 3.72 -16.51 -18.40
CA LEU A 244 4.88 -15.72 -18.83
C LEU A 244 5.95 -15.58 -17.74
N GLY A 245 5.78 -16.21 -16.57
CA GLY A 245 6.73 -16.10 -15.46
C GLY A 245 6.81 -14.69 -14.86
N VAL A 246 5.76 -13.88 -14.99
CA VAL A 246 5.70 -12.53 -14.43
C VAL A 246 5.13 -12.60 -13.00
N ARG A 247 5.99 -12.91 -12.04
CA ARG A 247 5.64 -12.96 -10.60
C ARG A 247 6.17 -11.70 -9.90
N PRO A 248 5.55 -11.24 -8.81
CA PRO A 248 6.22 -10.30 -7.93
C PRO A 248 7.41 -11.02 -7.26
N VAL A 249 8.40 -10.24 -6.83
CA VAL A 249 9.38 -10.64 -5.82
C VAL A 249 9.08 -9.90 -4.54
N PHE A 250 9.64 -10.37 -3.42
CA PHE A 250 9.50 -9.70 -2.15
C PHE A 250 10.83 -9.09 -1.71
N LYS A 251 10.78 -7.83 -1.32
CA LYS A 251 11.92 -7.08 -0.78
C LYS A 251 11.73 -6.84 0.70
N ARG A 252 12.83 -6.71 1.43
CA ARG A 252 12.82 -6.43 2.87
C ARG A 252 12.94 -4.93 3.14
N ILE A 253 12.37 -4.54 4.27
CA ILE A 253 12.57 -3.25 4.91
C ILE A 253 13.72 -3.43 5.89
N ASP A 254 14.81 -2.69 5.68
CA ASP A 254 16.07 -2.87 6.37
C ASP A 254 16.63 -1.62 7.05
N THR A 255 15.92 -0.48 6.94
CA THR A 255 16.32 0.86 7.42
C THR A 255 17.54 1.49 6.72
N CYS A 256 18.22 0.79 5.82
CA CYS A 256 19.55 1.17 5.32
C CYS A 256 19.76 1.00 3.81
N ALA A 257 18.69 0.78 3.04
CA ALA A 257 18.76 0.64 1.58
C ALA A 257 19.78 -0.43 1.13
N ALA A 258 19.71 -1.60 1.78
CA ALA A 258 20.58 -2.76 1.58
C ALA A 258 22.08 -2.54 1.86
N GLU A 259 22.49 -1.45 2.54
CA GLU A 259 23.87 -1.27 2.99
C GLU A 259 24.28 -2.36 4.00
N PHE A 260 23.35 -2.77 4.86
CA PHE A 260 23.54 -3.83 5.86
C PHE A 260 22.52 -4.95 5.67
N ALA A 261 22.92 -6.18 6.02
CA ALA A 261 22.01 -7.31 5.99
C ALA A 261 20.94 -7.20 7.10
N SER A 262 19.67 -7.40 6.73
CA SER A 262 18.55 -7.46 7.67
C SER A 262 18.03 -8.90 7.82
N PRO A 263 18.15 -9.54 9.00
CA PRO A 263 17.54 -10.83 9.25
C PRO A 263 16.00 -10.74 9.34
N THR A 264 15.45 -9.57 9.69
CA THR A 264 14.02 -9.36 9.90
C THR A 264 13.23 -9.54 8.60
N ALA A 265 12.21 -10.39 8.63
CA ALA A 265 11.35 -10.67 7.49
C ALA A 265 10.18 -9.67 7.43
N TYR A 266 10.48 -8.37 7.32
CA TYR A 266 9.50 -7.32 7.10
C TYR A 266 9.49 -6.95 5.62
N MET A 267 8.45 -7.34 4.87
CA MET A 267 8.51 -7.44 3.42
C MET A 267 7.37 -6.71 2.69
N TYR A 268 7.63 -6.36 1.43
CA TYR A 268 6.63 -5.89 0.48
C TYR A 268 6.90 -6.48 -0.91
N SER A 269 5.84 -6.64 -1.70
CA SER A 269 5.91 -7.13 -3.09
C SER A 269 6.30 -6.01 -4.06
N THR A 270 7.06 -6.37 -5.09
CA THR A 270 7.35 -5.48 -6.22
C THR A 270 7.64 -6.29 -7.49
N TYR A 271 7.48 -5.67 -8.65
CA TYR A 271 7.87 -6.27 -9.93
C TYR A 271 9.19 -5.67 -10.43
N GLU A 272 10.30 -6.25 -9.99
CA GLU A 272 11.63 -5.84 -10.45
C GLU A 272 11.96 -6.34 -11.85
N ALA A 273 12.66 -5.49 -12.62
CA ALA A 273 13.28 -5.91 -13.86
C ALA A 273 14.40 -6.92 -13.56
N PRO A 274 14.51 -8.03 -14.31
CA PRO A 274 15.62 -8.96 -14.15
C PRO A 274 16.97 -8.28 -14.35
N PHE A 275 17.91 -8.50 -13.45
CA PHE A 275 19.32 -8.12 -13.60
C PHE A 275 20.14 -9.38 -13.87
N ALA A 276 20.97 -9.37 -14.91
CA ALA A 276 21.72 -10.54 -15.36
C ALA A 276 20.86 -11.83 -15.53
N GLY A 277 19.59 -11.65 -15.94
CA GLY A 277 18.65 -12.75 -16.19
C GLY A 277 17.90 -13.28 -14.97
N ALA A 278 18.14 -12.75 -13.77
CA ALA A 278 17.45 -13.15 -12.54
C ALA A 278 16.74 -11.98 -11.87
N VAL A 279 15.65 -12.27 -11.15
CA VAL A 279 14.98 -11.30 -10.28
C VAL A 279 15.42 -11.58 -8.85
N ALA A 280 15.77 -10.54 -8.09
CA ALA A 280 16.25 -10.71 -6.73
C ALA A 280 15.06 -10.79 -5.76
N ASP A 281 14.78 -11.99 -5.23
CA ASP A 281 13.74 -12.21 -4.23
C ASP A 281 14.36 -12.45 -2.83
N GLU A 282 13.88 -11.71 -1.85
CA GLU A 282 14.34 -11.71 -0.47
C GLU A 282 13.34 -12.37 0.48
N ALA A 283 12.24 -12.94 -0.03
CA ALA A 283 11.28 -13.69 0.77
C ALA A 283 11.99 -14.75 1.63
N ARG A 284 12.82 -15.58 0.98
CA ARG A 284 13.57 -16.70 1.61
C ARG A 284 12.68 -17.48 2.62
N PRO A 285 11.61 -18.14 2.15
CA PRO A 285 10.69 -18.89 3.03
C PRO A 285 11.45 -20.00 3.78
N SER A 286 11.11 -20.23 5.05
CA SER A 286 11.72 -21.31 5.84
C SER A 286 11.10 -22.67 5.54
N ASP A 287 11.66 -23.74 6.11
CA ASP A 287 11.13 -25.12 6.03
C ASP A 287 10.13 -25.47 7.16
N ARG A 288 9.76 -24.48 7.99
CA ARG A 288 8.86 -24.67 9.15
C ARG A 288 7.41 -24.96 8.73
N LYS A 289 6.61 -25.36 9.72
CA LYS A 289 5.14 -25.42 9.61
C LYS A 289 4.58 -24.03 9.83
N LYS A 290 3.86 -23.50 8.84
CA LYS A 290 3.48 -22.10 8.76
C LYS A 290 1.99 -21.91 8.85
N VAL A 291 1.55 -20.86 9.55
CA VAL A 291 0.16 -20.41 9.57
C VAL A 291 0.11 -18.95 9.20
N VAL A 292 -0.70 -18.62 8.20
CA VAL A 292 -0.88 -17.26 7.71
C VAL A 292 -2.12 -16.65 8.35
N ILE A 293 -2.00 -15.41 8.80
CA ILE A 293 -3.08 -14.64 9.43
C ILE A 293 -3.34 -13.43 8.55
N LEU A 294 -4.55 -13.32 8.02
CA LEU A 294 -4.95 -12.15 7.23
C LEU A 294 -5.56 -11.09 8.15
N GLY A 295 -4.97 -9.90 8.14
CA GLY A 295 -5.48 -8.72 8.85
C GLY A 295 -6.73 -8.13 8.19
N GLY A 296 -7.15 -6.96 8.68
CA GLY A 296 -8.36 -6.29 8.19
C GLY A 296 -8.14 -5.12 7.22
N GLY A 297 -6.89 -4.69 7.03
CA GLY A 297 -6.58 -3.48 6.27
C GLY A 297 -6.96 -2.22 7.05
N PRO A 298 -7.24 -1.09 6.37
CA PRO A 298 -7.50 0.18 7.02
C PRO A 298 -8.74 0.13 7.93
N ASN A 299 -8.58 0.66 9.13
CA ASN A 299 -9.70 0.81 10.07
C ASN A 299 -10.84 1.64 9.47
N ARG A 300 -12.07 1.26 9.80
CA ARG A 300 -13.31 2.00 9.45
C ARG A 300 -14.39 1.74 10.48
N ILE A 301 -15.46 2.53 10.45
CA ILE A 301 -16.59 2.33 11.37
C ILE A 301 -17.14 0.91 11.22
N GLY A 302 -17.13 0.13 12.31
CA GLY A 302 -17.55 -1.27 12.36
C GLY A 302 -16.46 -2.29 12.03
N GLN A 303 -15.24 -1.83 11.72
CA GLN A 303 -14.02 -2.63 11.55
C GLN A 303 -12.84 -1.86 12.13
N GLY A 304 -12.71 -1.92 13.45
CA GLY A 304 -11.67 -1.24 14.18
C GLY A 304 -10.57 -2.17 14.68
N ILE A 305 -9.91 -1.69 15.73
CA ILE A 305 -8.77 -2.33 16.38
C ILE A 305 -9.11 -3.68 17.01
N GLU A 306 -10.39 -3.97 17.27
CA GLU A 306 -10.85 -5.25 17.80
C GLU A 306 -10.45 -6.44 16.92
N PHE A 307 -10.43 -6.26 15.61
CA PHE A 307 -10.01 -7.31 14.66
C PHE A 307 -8.48 -7.46 14.64
N ASP A 308 -7.76 -6.35 14.73
CA ASP A 308 -6.30 -6.35 14.85
C ASP A 308 -5.83 -7.09 16.11
N TYR A 309 -6.51 -6.86 17.23
CA TYR A 309 -6.29 -7.57 18.49
C TYR A 309 -6.41 -9.09 18.31
N CYS A 310 -7.48 -9.56 17.65
CA CYS A 310 -7.67 -10.98 17.36
C CYS A 310 -6.53 -11.54 16.48
N CYS A 311 -6.11 -10.80 15.45
CA CYS A 311 -4.98 -11.19 14.60
C CYS A 311 -3.67 -11.31 15.38
N CYS A 312 -3.37 -10.36 16.27
CA CYS A 312 -2.17 -10.40 17.12
C CYS A 312 -2.21 -11.62 18.06
N HIS A 313 -3.35 -11.85 18.72
CA HIS A 313 -3.50 -13.01 19.62
C HIS A 313 -3.39 -14.35 18.89
N ALA A 314 -3.84 -14.45 17.64
CA ALA A 314 -3.57 -15.63 16.82
C ALA A 314 -2.08 -15.84 16.59
N ALA A 315 -1.35 -14.78 16.23
CA ALA A 315 0.10 -14.86 16.02
C ALA A 315 0.81 -15.32 17.30
N PHE A 316 0.51 -14.71 18.44
CA PHE A 316 1.12 -15.10 19.72
C PHE A 316 0.82 -16.56 20.08
N ALA A 317 -0.45 -16.98 20.02
CA ALA A 317 -0.84 -18.34 20.38
C ALA A 317 -0.27 -19.42 19.43
N LEU A 318 -0.18 -19.11 18.13
CA LEU A 318 0.40 -20.02 17.13
C LEU A 318 1.93 -20.11 17.26
N SER A 319 2.58 -19.00 17.59
CA SER A 319 4.01 -18.97 17.89
C SER A 319 4.33 -19.82 19.13
N ASP A 320 3.54 -19.66 20.21
CA ASP A 320 3.63 -20.50 21.41
C ASP A 320 3.39 -22.00 21.12
N ALA A 321 2.55 -22.30 20.13
CA ALA A 321 2.31 -23.66 19.64
C ALA A 321 3.38 -24.17 18.65
N GLY A 322 4.42 -23.38 18.37
CA GLY A 322 5.57 -23.76 17.55
C GLY A 322 5.41 -23.57 16.04
N TYR A 323 4.34 -22.91 15.58
CA TYR A 323 4.18 -22.57 14.18
C TYR A 323 5.01 -21.34 13.81
N GLU A 324 5.48 -21.28 12.56
CA GLU A 324 5.94 -20.02 11.96
C GLU A 324 4.72 -19.19 11.57
N THR A 325 4.62 -18.01 12.15
CA THR A 325 3.49 -17.11 11.99
C THR A 325 3.77 -16.08 10.91
N ILE A 326 2.82 -15.94 9.98
CA ILE A 326 2.94 -15.01 8.87
C ILE A 326 1.77 -14.03 8.91
N MET A 327 2.06 -12.75 9.13
CA MET A 327 1.03 -11.71 9.10
C MET A 327 0.96 -11.06 7.71
N VAL A 328 -0.25 -10.87 7.19
CA VAL A 328 -0.50 -10.05 5.99
C VAL A 328 -1.47 -8.94 6.36
N ASN A 329 -1.00 -7.69 6.36
CA ASN A 329 -1.85 -6.52 6.63
C ASN A 329 -1.21 -5.24 6.06
N CYS A 330 -1.98 -4.17 5.90
CA CYS A 330 -1.52 -2.89 5.34
C CYS A 330 -1.95 -1.64 6.14
N ASN A 331 -2.40 -1.84 7.38
CA ASN A 331 -2.72 -0.74 8.28
C ASN A 331 -1.46 -0.30 9.05
N PRO A 332 -0.98 0.94 8.88
CA PRO A 332 0.25 1.41 9.54
C PRO A 332 0.05 1.74 11.03
N GLU A 333 -1.20 1.85 11.50
CA GLU A 333 -1.52 2.24 12.88
C GLU A 333 -1.54 1.05 13.85
N THR A 334 -1.42 -0.18 13.34
CA THR A 334 -1.73 -1.38 14.12
C THR A 334 -0.52 -2.15 14.61
N VAL A 335 -0.74 -2.96 15.65
CA VAL A 335 0.29 -3.82 16.25
C VAL A 335 0.54 -5.04 15.36
N SER A 336 -0.46 -5.51 14.60
CA SER A 336 -0.25 -6.63 13.68
C SER A 336 0.86 -6.33 12.67
N THR A 337 1.06 -5.07 12.29
CA THR A 337 2.09 -4.66 11.34
C THR A 337 3.40 -4.24 12.01
N ASP A 338 3.55 -4.44 13.33
CA ASP A 338 4.87 -4.44 13.96
C ASP A 338 5.59 -5.75 13.60
N TYR A 339 6.85 -5.65 13.17
CA TYR A 339 7.65 -6.80 12.78
C TYR A 339 7.95 -7.75 13.96
N ASP A 340 7.78 -7.29 15.21
CA ASP A 340 7.92 -8.10 16.43
C ASP A 340 6.69 -9.02 16.67
N THR A 341 5.57 -8.82 15.97
CA THR A 341 4.30 -9.53 16.24
C THR A 341 4.23 -10.92 15.61
N SER A 342 4.97 -11.16 14.51
CA SER A 342 4.95 -12.41 13.76
C SER A 342 6.33 -12.73 13.22
N ASP A 343 6.65 -14.02 13.01
CA ASP A 343 7.95 -14.42 12.44
C ASP A 343 8.21 -13.75 11.08
N ARG A 344 7.16 -13.53 10.28
CA ARG A 344 7.23 -12.95 8.94
C ARG A 344 6.07 -12.00 8.69
N LEU A 345 6.35 -10.78 8.26
CA LEU A 345 5.36 -9.75 8.00
C LEU A 345 5.38 -9.33 6.54
N TYR A 346 4.24 -9.46 5.86
CA TYR A 346 4.00 -8.91 4.53
C TYR A 346 3.12 -7.67 4.63
N PHE A 347 3.68 -6.50 4.35
CA PHE A 347 2.96 -5.22 4.33
C PHE A 347 2.24 -5.03 2.99
N GLU A 348 1.19 -5.81 2.76
CA GLU A 348 0.57 -5.97 1.45
C GLU A 348 -0.94 -5.68 1.45
N PRO A 349 -1.50 -5.27 0.30
CA PRO A 349 -2.94 -5.16 0.13
C PRO A 349 -3.62 -6.52 0.39
N LEU A 350 -4.79 -6.50 1.02
CA LEU A 350 -5.59 -7.70 1.28
C LEU A 350 -6.50 -8.03 0.10
N THR A 351 -5.90 -8.20 -1.07
CA THR A 351 -6.62 -8.65 -2.28
C THR A 351 -6.34 -10.12 -2.55
N LEU A 352 -7.23 -10.77 -3.32
CA LEU A 352 -7.02 -12.15 -3.75
C LEU A 352 -5.70 -12.32 -4.53
N GLU A 353 -5.31 -11.32 -5.31
CA GLU A 353 -4.08 -11.36 -6.11
C GLU A 353 -2.85 -11.35 -5.21
N ASP A 354 -2.74 -10.32 -4.37
CA ASP A 354 -1.56 -10.09 -3.53
C ASP A 354 -1.41 -11.24 -2.50
N VAL A 355 -2.52 -11.64 -1.86
CA VAL A 355 -2.54 -12.77 -0.92
C VAL A 355 -2.13 -14.08 -1.59
N LEU A 356 -2.62 -14.38 -2.80
CA LEU A 356 -2.23 -15.63 -3.47
C LEU A 356 -0.74 -15.67 -3.81
N GLU A 357 -0.13 -14.57 -4.25
CA GLU A 357 1.31 -14.56 -4.55
C GLU A 357 2.14 -14.79 -3.27
N ILE A 358 1.73 -14.23 -2.12
CA ILE A 358 2.37 -14.49 -0.81
C ILE A 358 2.24 -15.97 -0.44
N LEU A 359 1.02 -16.51 -0.49
CA LEU A 359 0.78 -17.90 -0.11
C LEU A 359 1.55 -18.89 -0.98
N ARG A 360 1.67 -18.61 -2.30
CA ARG A 360 2.47 -19.43 -3.21
C ARG A 360 3.97 -19.30 -2.96
N ALA A 361 4.47 -18.12 -2.63
CA ALA A 361 5.86 -17.94 -2.23
C ALA A 361 6.14 -18.74 -0.95
N GLU A 362 5.26 -18.68 0.04
CA GLU A 362 5.43 -19.39 1.32
C GLU A 362 5.30 -20.91 1.21
N GLN A 363 4.59 -21.40 0.20
CA GLN A 363 4.52 -22.83 -0.15
C GLN A 363 5.78 -23.36 -0.84
N ALA A 364 6.71 -22.50 -1.27
CA ALA A 364 7.94 -22.94 -1.95
C ALA A 364 8.91 -23.71 -1.04
N ALA A 365 8.80 -23.53 0.29
CA ALA A 365 9.55 -24.29 1.29
C ALA A 365 8.70 -24.54 2.53
N GLY A 366 8.91 -25.67 3.19
CA GLY A 366 8.19 -26.05 4.41
C GLY A 366 6.75 -26.50 4.16
N THR A 367 5.86 -26.24 5.12
CA THR A 367 4.45 -26.64 5.01
C THR A 367 3.54 -25.49 5.43
N LEU A 368 2.78 -24.94 4.48
CA LEU A 368 1.65 -24.05 4.79
C LEU A 368 0.51 -24.90 5.37
N VAL A 369 0.35 -24.87 6.69
CA VAL A 369 -0.67 -25.62 7.42
C VAL A 369 -2.06 -25.05 7.13
N GLY A 370 -2.15 -23.72 7.07
CA GLY A 370 -3.32 -23.05 6.55
C GLY A 370 -3.37 -21.57 6.85
N VAL A 371 -4.50 -20.97 6.52
CA VAL A 371 -4.74 -19.53 6.54
C VAL A 371 -5.95 -19.23 7.42
N ILE A 372 -5.78 -18.31 8.36
CA ILE A 372 -6.85 -17.77 9.20
C ILE A 372 -7.42 -16.53 8.50
N VAL A 373 -8.71 -16.58 8.19
CA VAL A 373 -9.45 -15.52 7.48
C VAL A 373 -10.57 -14.91 8.31
N GLN A 374 -10.84 -15.47 9.49
CA GLN A 374 -11.98 -15.14 10.35
C GLN A 374 -11.71 -13.94 11.27
N PHE A 375 -10.43 -13.62 11.53
CA PHE A 375 -10.04 -12.68 12.59
C PHE A 375 -9.88 -11.24 12.11
N GLY A 376 -9.55 -11.01 10.84
CA GLY A 376 -9.39 -9.66 10.28
C GLY A 376 -10.69 -8.98 9.86
N GLY A 377 -11.87 -9.49 10.25
CA GLY A 377 -13.16 -8.92 9.88
C GLY A 377 -13.52 -9.14 8.40
N GLN A 378 -14.41 -8.32 7.83
CA GLN A 378 -15.04 -8.64 6.54
C GLN A 378 -14.05 -8.77 5.36
N THR A 379 -12.92 -8.06 5.41
CA THR A 379 -11.94 -8.02 4.32
C THR A 379 -11.41 -9.42 3.98
N PRO A 380 -10.76 -10.15 4.91
CA PRO A 380 -10.34 -11.52 4.64
C PRO A 380 -11.50 -12.51 4.51
N LEU A 381 -12.63 -12.31 5.21
CA LEU A 381 -13.82 -13.16 5.04
C LEU A 381 -14.32 -13.19 3.59
N LYS A 382 -14.25 -12.06 2.86
CA LYS A 382 -14.63 -12.00 1.44
C LYS A 382 -13.68 -12.77 0.52
N LEU A 383 -12.46 -13.04 0.96
CA LEU A 383 -11.46 -13.79 0.18
C LEU A 383 -11.58 -15.30 0.38
N ALA A 384 -12.22 -15.77 1.46
CA ALA A 384 -12.24 -17.18 1.88
C ALA A 384 -12.61 -18.15 0.75
N GLU A 385 -13.76 -17.95 0.10
CA GLU A 385 -14.24 -18.85 -0.97
C GLU A 385 -13.31 -18.85 -2.20
N ALA A 386 -12.68 -17.71 -2.50
CA ALA A 386 -11.77 -17.61 -3.64
C ALA A 386 -10.40 -18.23 -3.34
N LEU A 387 -9.94 -18.17 -2.08
CA LEU A 387 -8.74 -18.84 -1.60
C LEU A 387 -8.93 -20.36 -1.57
N GLU A 388 -10.07 -20.84 -1.06
CA GLU A 388 -10.41 -22.26 -1.04
C GLU A 388 -10.47 -22.84 -2.46
N ARG A 389 -11.15 -22.15 -3.39
CA ARG A 389 -11.16 -22.53 -4.81
C ARG A 389 -9.78 -22.54 -5.47
N ALA A 390 -8.83 -21.76 -4.94
CA ALA A 390 -7.44 -21.79 -5.37
C ALA A 390 -6.62 -22.91 -4.69
N GLY A 391 -7.25 -23.78 -3.88
CA GLY A 391 -6.59 -24.88 -3.18
C GLY A 391 -5.73 -24.41 -2.00
N ILE A 392 -6.08 -23.27 -1.39
CA ILE A 392 -5.45 -22.80 -0.16
C ILE A 392 -6.18 -23.42 1.05
N PRO A 393 -5.46 -24.03 2.01
CA PRO A 393 -6.08 -24.57 3.21
C PRO A 393 -6.54 -23.43 4.12
N ILE A 394 -7.85 -23.26 4.29
CA ILE A 394 -8.43 -22.36 5.29
C ILE A 394 -8.57 -23.13 6.60
N LEU A 395 -8.11 -22.53 7.71
CA LEU A 395 -8.22 -23.14 9.04
C LEU A 395 -9.46 -22.62 9.76
N GLY A 396 -10.17 -23.52 10.46
CA GLY A 396 -11.28 -23.19 11.36
C GLY A 396 -12.66 -23.24 10.74
#